data_AF-A0A5S4H5T6-F1
#
_entry.id   AF-A0A5S4H5T6-F1
#
_cell.length_a   1.000
_cell.length_b   1.000
_cell.length_c   1.000
_cell.angle_alpha   90.00
_cell.angle_beta   90.00
_cell.angle_gamma   90.00
#
_symmetry.space_group_name_H-M   'P 1'
#
loop_
_entity.id
_entity.type
_entity.pdbx_description
1 polymer ?
#
loop_
_entity_poly.entity_id
_entity_poly.type
_entity_poly.pdbx_seq_one_letter_code
_entity_poly.pdbx_strand_id
1 'polypeptide(L)'
;MPVPRVSVHAMAAGAGPPPGHPSENADLLPAVPGVVTSELARRADAGVGGTVTVSTADGEQPITVVGIAPALPSVPGGTAGALVDLPTLTERRLAVTGADPAALAPSRSR
;
A
#
# COMPACT_ATOMS: atom_id res chain seq x y z
N MET A 1 -13.17 -28.51 -2.92
CA MET A 1 -13.25 -27.18 -2.27
C MET A 1 -12.37 -26.21 -3.04
N PRO A 2 -12.88 -25.08 -3.53
CA PRO A 2 -12.06 -24.07 -4.18
C PRO A 2 -11.28 -23.29 -3.12
N VAL A 3 -9.95 -23.27 -3.22
CA VAL A 3 -9.09 -22.43 -2.38
C VAL A 3 -9.20 -20.97 -2.83
N PRO A 4 -9.48 -20.00 -1.94
CA PRO A 4 -9.50 -18.60 -2.30
C PRO A 4 -8.09 -18.19 -2.77
N ARG A 5 -8.00 -17.67 -4.00
CA ARG A 5 -6.77 -17.10 -4.53
C ARG A 5 -6.55 -15.74 -3.88
N VAL A 6 -5.69 -15.69 -2.87
CA VAL A 6 -5.22 -14.44 -2.27
C VAL A 6 -4.18 -13.83 -3.22
N SER A 7 -4.55 -12.75 -3.90
CA SER A 7 -3.69 -12.03 -4.83
C SER A 7 -2.88 -10.99 -4.07
N VAL A 8 -1.67 -11.34 -3.66
CA VAL A 8 -0.75 -10.44 -2.95
C VAL A 8 0.13 -9.71 -3.98
N HIS A 9 0.17 -8.38 -3.93
CA HIS A 9 1.05 -7.58 -4.78
C HIS A 9 2.16 -6.94 -3.94
N ALA A 10 3.41 -7.13 -4.38
CA ALA A 10 4.58 -6.50 -3.78
C ALA A 10 4.87 -5.17 -4.48
N MET A 11 4.94 -4.10 -3.70
CA MET A 11 5.35 -2.79 -4.21
C MET A 11 6.80 -2.52 -3.79
N ALA A 12 7.69 -2.37 -4.78
CA ALA A 12 9.06 -1.97 -4.56
C ALA A 12 9.12 -0.45 -4.36
N ALA A 13 9.55 0.00 -3.18
CA ALA A 13 9.78 1.42 -2.94
C ALA A 13 11.11 1.83 -3.59
N GLY A 14 11.05 2.71 -4.59
CA GLY A 14 12.22 3.38 -5.14
C GLY A 14 12.94 4.19 -4.07
N ALA A 15 14.25 4.40 -4.23
CA ALA A 15 15.05 5.23 -3.34
C ALA A 15 14.65 6.72 -3.47
N GLY A 16 13.61 7.12 -2.74
CA GLY A 16 13.17 8.52 -2.62
C GLY A 16 13.78 9.21 -1.38
N PRO A 17 13.80 10.56 -1.35
CA PRO A 17 14.32 11.34 -0.21
C PRO A 17 13.55 11.05 1.11
N PRO A 18 14.14 11.35 2.28
CA PRO A 18 13.54 11.05 3.58
C PRO A 18 12.17 11.74 3.76
N PRO A 19 11.20 11.13 4.46
CA PRO A 19 9.89 11.71 4.67
C PRO A 19 9.99 12.90 5.64
N GLY A 20 9.99 14.12 5.09
CA GLY A 20 9.72 15.33 5.86
C GLY A 20 8.22 15.40 6.17
N HIS A 21 7.85 15.63 7.43
CA HIS A 21 6.45 15.74 7.86
C HIS A 21 5.74 16.92 7.18
N PRO A 22 4.70 16.71 6.34
CA PRO A 22 3.88 17.80 5.84
C PRO A 22 2.52 17.74 6.54
N SER A 23 2.24 18.80 7.29
CA SER A 23 0.90 19.19 7.70
C SER A 23 0.10 19.50 6.43
N GLU A 24 -1.06 18.86 6.26
CA GLU A 24 -2.02 19.06 5.15
C GLU A 24 -1.52 18.68 3.74
N ASN A 25 -1.80 17.45 3.28
CA ASN A 25 -1.60 17.07 1.88
C ASN A 25 -2.93 16.59 1.27
N ALA A 26 -3.47 17.41 0.37
CA ALA A 26 -4.68 17.12 -0.40
C ALA A 26 -4.52 15.93 -1.38
N ASP A 27 -3.28 15.48 -1.62
CA ASP A 27 -2.95 14.37 -2.52
C ASP A 27 -2.69 13.04 -1.80
N LEU A 28 -2.91 12.98 -0.47
CA LEU A 28 -2.78 11.73 0.27
C LEU A 28 -3.97 10.82 -0.02
N LEU A 29 -3.67 9.66 -0.57
CA LEU A 29 -4.61 8.56 -0.64
C LEU A 29 -4.98 8.12 0.80
N PRO A 30 -6.15 7.50 1.00
CA PRO A 30 -6.54 7.01 2.31
C PRO A 30 -5.55 5.96 2.82
N ALA A 31 -5.19 6.04 4.10
CA ALA A 31 -4.25 5.11 4.71
C ALA A 31 -4.75 3.67 4.63
N VAL A 32 -3.87 2.74 4.28
CA VAL A 32 -4.18 1.30 4.19
C VAL A 32 -3.35 0.49 5.18
N PRO A 33 -3.90 -0.56 5.79
CA PRO A 33 -3.10 -1.46 6.60
C PRO A 33 -2.14 -2.26 5.71
N GLY A 34 -0.89 -2.41 6.15
CA GLY A 34 0.12 -3.19 5.43
C GLY A 34 1.23 -3.74 6.31
N VAL A 35 1.88 -4.78 5.81
CA VAL A 35 3.11 -5.36 6.38
C VAL A 35 4.30 -4.82 5.62
N VAL A 36 5.29 -4.28 6.32
CA VAL A 36 6.49 -3.71 5.69
C VAL A 36 7.71 -4.57 5.96
N THR A 37 8.74 -4.47 5.11
CA THR A 37 10.03 -5.09 5.42
C THR A 37 10.75 -4.34 6.55
N SER A 38 11.60 -5.03 7.31
CA SER A 38 12.44 -4.39 8.34
C SER A 38 13.28 -3.24 7.78
N GLU A 39 13.72 -3.34 6.53
CA GLU A 39 14.48 -2.27 5.87
C GLU A 39 13.62 -1.03 5.60
N LEU A 40 12.38 -1.21 5.15
CA LEU A 40 11.47 -0.08 4.91
C LEU A 40 11.09 0.60 6.24
N ALA A 41 10.78 -0.19 7.27
CA ALA A 41 10.51 0.31 8.62
C ALA A 41 11.68 1.14 9.16
N ARG A 42 12.91 0.64 9.01
CA ARG A 42 14.14 1.33 9.44
C ARG A 42 14.35 2.65 8.70
N ARG A 43 14.16 2.68 7.37
CA ARG A 43 14.34 3.91 6.57
C ARG A 43 13.31 4.99 6.90
N ALA A 44 12.09 4.57 7.21
CA ALA A 44 10.98 5.46 7.55
C ALA A 44 10.89 5.81 9.04
N ASP A 45 11.79 5.27 9.88
CA ASP A 45 11.74 5.36 11.34
C ASP A 45 10.34 5.02 11.92
N ALA A 46 9.73 3.96 11.38
CA ALA A 46 8.34 3.59 11.66
C ALA A 46 8.24 2.19 12.25
N GLY A 47 7.57 2.09 13.40
CA GLY A 47 7.21 0.81 14.05
C GLY A 47 5.77 0.38 13.72
N VAL A 48 5.34 -0.73 14.32
CA VAL A 48 3.92 -1.16 14.28
C VAL A 48 3.04 -0.07 14.90
N GLY A 49 1.93 0.26 14.23
CA GLY A 49 1.07 1.39 14.57
C GLY A 49 1.52 2.74 13.98
N GLY A 50 2.76 2.81 13.45
CA GLY A 50 3.25 3.95 12.69
C GLY A 50 2.73 3.97 11.26
N THR A 51 3.06 5.04 10.53
CA THR A 51 2.67 5.22 9.12
C THR A 51 3.90 5.38 8.25
N VAL A 52 3.93 4.66 7.13
CA VAL A 52 4.93 4.82 6.07
C VAL A 52 4.22 5.28 4.81
N THR A 53 4.71 6.34 4.18
CA THR A 53 4.17 6.80 2.91
C THR A 53 5.01 6.23 1.76
N VAL A 54 4.34 5.65 0.76
CA VAL A 54 4.99 5.21 -0.48
C VAL A 54 4.41 5.95 -1.67
N SER A 55 5.29 6.49 -2.50
CA SER A 55 4.90 7.12 -3.76
C SER A 55 4.42 6.07 -4.76
N THR A 56 3.23 6.27 -5.32
CA THR A 56 2.60 5.40 -6.31
C THR A 56 2.23 6.20 -7.55
N ALA A 57 1.94 5.53 -8.67
CA ALA A 57 1.48 6.21 -9.89
C ALA A 57 0.17 7.01 -9.68
N ASP A 58 -0.63 6.61 -8.70
CA ASP A 58 -1.92 7.24 -8.37
C ASP A 58 -1.81 8.30 -7.27
N GLY A 59 -0.60 8.59 -6.78
CA GLY A 59 -0.34 9.54 -5.69
C GLY A 59 0.35 8.90 -4.49
N GLU A 60 0.43 9.66 -3.41
CA GLU A 60 1.09 9.24 -2.18
C GLU A 60 0.17 8.30 -1.39
N GLN A 61 0.61 7.05 -1.20
CA GLN A 61 -0.13 6.02 -0.49
C GLN A 61 0.41 5.86 0.94
N PRO A 62 -0.26 6.39 1.96
CA PRO A 62 0.07 6.08 3.34
C PRO A 62 -0.30 4.63 3.67
N ILE A 63 0.60 3.96 4.37
CA ILE A 63 0.47 2.59 4.86
C ILE A 63 0.61 2.60 6.38
N THR A 64 -0.44 2.21 7.08
CA THR A 64 -0.38 1.94 8.52
C THR A 64 0.28 0.59 8.73
N VAL A 65 1.40 0.59 9.45
CA VAL A 65 2.20 -0.61 9.68
C VAL A 65 1.47 -1.51 10.69
N VAL A 66 0.92 -2.63 10.21
CA VAL A 66 0.30 -3.65 11.08
C VAL A 66 1.27 -4.78 11.44
N GLY A 67 2.38 -4.88 10.73
CA GLY A 67 3.43 -5.86 10.98
C GLY A 67 4.73 -5.52 10.26
N ILE A 68 5.83 -6.04 10.79
CA ILE A 68 7.15 -5.93 10.18
C ILE A 68 7.66 -7.35 9.91
N ALA A 69 8.05 -7.61 8.67
CA ALA A 69 8.58 -8.91 8.24
C ALA A 69 10.06 -8.78 7.81
N PRO A 70 10.90 -9.79 8.06
CA PRO A 70 12.29 -9.78 7.61
C PRO A 70 12.41 -9.81 6.07
N ALA A 71 11.43 -10.41 5.39
CA ALA A 71 11.27 -10.45 3.93
C ALA A 71 9.78 -10.60 3.58
N LEU A 72 9.41 -10.25 2.34
CA LEU A 72 8.05 -10.46 1.83
C LEU A 72 8.08 -11.44 0.64
N PRO A 73 6.95 -12.07 0.29
CA PRO A 73 6.82 -12.78 -0.98
C PRO A 73 7.29 -11.87 -2.14
N SER A 74 8.24 -12.37 -2.93
CA SER A 74 8.88 -11.63 -4.05
C SER A 74 9.78 -10.44 -3.68
N VAL A 75 9.97 -10.12 -2.39
CA VAL A 75 10.91 -9.08 -1.93
C VAL A 75 11.94 -9.70 -0.98
N PRO A 76 13.20 -9.85 -1.42
CA PRO A 76 14.27 -10.37 -0.57
C PRO A 76 14.45 -9.57 0.72
N GLY A 77 14.97 -10.23 1.75
CA GLY A 77 15.37 -9.54 2.98
C GLY A 77 16.45 -8.48 2.71
N GLY A 78 16.34 -7.35 3.39
CA GLY A 78 17.22 -6.19 3.18
C GLY A 78 16.78 -5.23 2.06
N THR A 79 15.69 -5.55 1.36
CA THR A 79 15.07 -4.64 0.38
C THR A 79 13.85 -3.96 0.98
N ALA A 80 13.70 -2.66 0.75
CA ALA A 80 12.53 -1.90 1.18
C ALA A 80 11.30 -2.31 0.36
N GLY A 81 10.23 -2.75 1.02
CA GLY A 81 8.98 -3.14 0.37
C GLY A 81 7.82 -3.20 1.34
N ALA A 82 6.61 -3.11 0.79
CA ALA A 82 5.38 -3.23 1.53
C ALA A 82 4.44 -4.22 0.84
N LEU A 83 3.69 -4.95 1.67
CA LEU A 83 2.62 -5.85 1.30
C LEU A 83 1.32 -5.26 1.82
N VAL A 84 0.41 -4.98 0.90
CA VAL A 84 -0.92 -4.45 1.19
C VAL A 84 -1.96 -5.38 0.60
N ASP A 85 -3.13 -5.44 1.25
CA ASP A 85 -4.28 -6.17 0.74
C ASP A 85 -4.94 -5.35 -0.38
N LEU A 86 -5.01 -5.92 -1.58
CA LEU A 86 -5.56 -5.22 -2.75
C LEU A 86 -7.06 -4.89 -2.61
N PRO A 87 -7.94 -5.81 -2.18
CA PRO A 87 -9.33 -5.47 -1.89
C PRO A 87 -9.45 -4.27 -0.94
N THR A 88 -8.71 -4.27 0.16
CA THR A 88 -8.69 -3.16 1.13
C THR A 88 -8.20 -1.85 0.48
N LEU A 89 -7.16 -1.91 -0.36
CA LEU A 89 -6.65 -0.77 -1.10
C LEU A 89 -7.70 -0.20 -2.06
N THR A 90 -8.39 -1.07 -2.81
CA THR A 90 -9.44 -0.69 -3.75
C THR A 90 -10.65 -0.11 -3.02
N GLU A 91 -11.14 -0.76 -1.96
CA GLU A 91 -12.25 -0.28 -1.14
C GLU A 91 -11.97 1.10 -0.53
N ARG A 92 -10.76 1.29 0.02
CA ARG A 92 -10.33 2.57 0.58
C ARG A 92 -10.32 3.66 -0.49
N ARG A 93 -9.78 3.36 -1.69
CA ARG A 93 -9.76 4.32 -2.81
C ARG A 93 -11.16 4.68 -3.29
N LEU A 94 -12.06 3.70 -3.46
CA LEU A 94 -13.45 3.91 -3.88
C LEU A 94 -14.22 4.75 -2.87
N ALA A 95 -13.99 4.53 -1.57
CA ALA A 95 -14.63 5.30 -0.51
C ALA A 95 -14.28 6.80 -0.56
N VAL A 96 -13.09 7.16 -1.09
CA VAL A 96 -12.65 8.55 -1.24
C VAL A 96 -13.07 9.16 -2.57
N THR A 97 -13.09 8.38 -3.66
CA THR A 97 -13.48 8.87 -4.99
C THR A 97 -15.00 8.88 -5.22
N GLY A 98 -15.79 8.22 -4.37
CA GLY A 98 -17.25 8.11 -4.54
C GLY A 98 -17.66 7.35 -5.81
N ALA A 99 -16.71 6.64 -6.44
CA ALA A 99 -16.96 5.93 -7.69
C ALA A 99 -17.83 4.70 -7.42
N ASP A 100 -18.96 4.63 -8.11
CA ASP A 100 -19.89 3.51 -8.04
C ASP A 100 -19.19 2.23 -8.56
N PRO A 101 -19.08 1.15 -7.76
CA PRO A 101 -18.47 -0.09 -8.21
C PRO A 101 -19.16 -0.71 -9.44
N ALA A 102 -20.40 -0.32 -9.75
CA ALA A 102 -21.09 -0.71 -10.98
C ALA A 102 -20.47 -0.10 -12.25
N ALA A 103 -19.78 1.04 -12.16
CA ALA A 103 -19.15 1.70 -13.30
C ALA A 103 -17.81 1.06 -13.73
N LEU A 104 -17.24 0.20 -12.88
CA LEU A 104 -15.96 -0.50 -13.10
C LEU A 104 -16.13 -1.92 -13.70
N ALA A 105 -17.36 -2.36 -13.95
CA ALA A 105 -17.59 -3.61 -14.66
C ALA A 105 -17.12 -3.48 -16.13
N PRO A 106 -16.33 -4.43 -16.67
CA PRO A 106 -15.90 -4.37 -18.06
C PRO A 106 -17.13 -4.45 -18.97
N SER A 107 -17.33 -3.42 -19.79
CA SER A 107 -18.37 -3.43 -20.82
C SER A 107 -18.10 -4.58 -21.79
N ARG A 108 -18.90 -5.66 -21.71
CA ARG A 108 -18.96 -6.67 -22.77
C ARG A 108 -19.59 -6.01 -24.01
N SER A 109 -18.78 -5.47 -24.92
CA SER A 109 -19.24 -5.16 -26.27
C SER A 109 -19.52 -6.47 -27.00
N ARG A 110 -20.73 -6.60 -27.52
CA ARG A 110 -21.24 -7.75 -28.27
C ARG A 110 -20.92 -7.61 -29.76
#